data_AF-A0A081NTK5-F1
#
_entry.id   AF-A0A081NTK5-F1
#
_cell.length_a   1.000
_cell.length_b   1.000
_cell.length_c   1.000
_cell.angle_alpha   90.00
_cell.angle_beta   90.00
_cell.angle_gamma   90.00
#
_symmetry.space_group_name_H-M   'P 1'
#
loop_
_entity.id
_entity.type
_entity.pdbx_description
1 polymer ?
#
loop_
_entity_poly.entity_id
_entity_poly.type
_entity_poly.pdbx_seq_one_letter_code
_entity_poly.pdbx_strand_id
1 'polypeptide(L)'
;MDRFIERGEKMQIAKQRIILLILKLAILGPFWYFAFSLLDNGKGDWNFALYSFVALLVGTLYADVKNEISWGSKRKIILSHILILSLFPVLGLLFHSNILINFLVGFVILLGIDTYTFVAGMVFKKFYG
;
A
#
# COMPACT_ATOMS: atom_id res chain seq x y z
N MET A 1 -16.88 31.67 -15.81
CA MET A 1 -17.57 30.64 -15.01
C MET A 1 -16.71 29.37 -14.93
N ASP A 2 -16.11 28.97 -16.05
CA ASP A 2 -15.27 27.76 -16.16
C ASP A 2 -14.09 27.71 -15.19
N ARG A 3 -13.40 28.83 -14.94
CA ARG A 3 -12.27 28.89 -13.98
C ARG A 3 -12.66 28.61 -12.52
N PHE A 4 -13.92 28.86 -12.12
CA PHE A 4 -14.40 28.58 -10.77
C PHE A 4 -14.81 27.12 -10.62
N ILE A 5 -15.43 26.54 -11.66
CA ILE A 5 -15.81 25.12 -11.72
C ILE A 5 -14.53 24.25 -11.72
N GLU A 6 -13.56 24.58 -12.57
CA GLU A 6 -12.27 23.88 -12.65
C GLU A 6 -11.49 23.94 -11.32
N ARG A 7 -11.55 25.09 -10.61
CA ARG A 7 -10.91 25.25 -9.31
C ARG A 7 -11.62 24.45 -8.21
N GLY A 8 -12.94 24.29 -8.30
CA GLY A 8 -13.74 23.44 -7.41
C GLY A 8 -13.41 21.96 -7.56
N GLU A 9 -13.32 21.46 -8.79
CA GLU A 9 -12.96 20.06 -9.09
C GLU A 9 -11.55 19.72 -8.63
N LYS A 10 -10.56 20.59 -8.92
CA LYS A 10 -9.18 20.40 -8.44
C LYS A 10 -9.09 20.33 -6.91
N MET A 11 -9.87 21.15 -6.21
CA MET A 11 -9.92 21.15 -4.75
C MET A 11 -10.54 19.85 -4.20
N GLN A 12 -11.58 19.33 -4.85
CA GLN A 12 -12.20 18.05 -4.46
C GLN A 12 -11.23 16.87 -4.65
N ILE A 13 -10.51 16.82 -5.77
CA ILE A 13 -9.50 15.78 -6.03
C ILE A 13 -8.37 15.86 -5.00
N ALA A 14 -7.91 17.07 -4.66
CA ALA A 14 -6.88 17.25 -3.63
C ALA A 14 -7.33 16.74 -2.26
N LYS A 15 -8.58 17.03 -1.86
CA LYS A 15 -9.16 16.51 -0.61
C LYS A 15 -9.22 14.98 -0.59
N GLN A 16 -9.65 14.37 -1.70
CA GLN A 16 -9.68 12.91 -1.84
C GLN A 16 -8.29 12.29 -1.70
N ARG A 17 -7.26 12.88 -2.31
CA ARG A 17 -5.87 12.42 -2.18
C ARG A 17 -5.35 12.52 -0.74
N ILE A 18 -5.68 13.60 -0.03
CA ILE A 18 -5.32 13.76 1.38
C ILE A 18 -5.99 12.67 2.23
N ILE A 19 -7.28 12.39 1.99
CA ILE A 19 -8.01 11.33 2.69
C ILE A 19 -7.37 9.96 2.41
N LEU A 20 -7.01 9.66 1.15
CA LEU A 20 -6.29 8.42 0.82
C LEU A 20 -4.97 8.31 1.55
N LEU A 21 -4.17 9.38 1.58
CA LEU A 21 -2.89 9.39 2.25
C LEU A 21 -3.05 9.10 3.75
N ILE A 22 -4.04 9.73 4.40
CA ILE A 22 -4.35 9.50 5.81
C ILE A 22 -4.79 8.05 6.04
N LEU A 23 -5.67 7.51 5.19
CA LEU A 23 -6.13 6.11 5.30
C LEU A 23 -4.97 5.12 5.12
N LYS A 24 -4.07 5.36 4.14
CA LYS A 24 -2.87 4.54 3.97
C LYS A 24 -2.01 4.57 5.21
N LEU A 25 -1.70 5.74 5.75
CA LEU A 25 -0.88 5.86 6.95
C LEU A 25 -1.52 5.15 8.15
N ALA A 26 -2.81 5.38 8.39
CA ALA A 26 -3.53 4.80 9.51
C ALA A 26 -3.64 3.27 9.43
N ILE A 27 -3.84 2.74 8.22
CA ILE A 27 -4.09 1.30 8.02
C ILE A 27 -2.78 0.57 7.74
N LEU A 28 -1.99 1.00 6.74
CA LEU A 28 -0.77 0.31 6.33
C LEU A 28 0.39 0.52 7.30
N GLY A 29 0.43 1.65 8.01
CA GLY A 29 1.51 2.00 8.94
C GLY A 29 1.81 0.89 9.96
N PRO A 30 0.82 0.39 10.72
CA PRO A 30 1.00 -0.72 11.65
C PRO A 30 1.55 -2.00 11.00
N PHE A 31 1.07 -2.38 9.81
CA PHE A 31 1.55 -3.57 9.10
C PHE A 31 3.01 -3.41 8.64
N TRP A 32 3.36 -2.22 8.13
CA TRP A 32 4.73 -1.93 7.72
C TRP A 32 5.68 -1.83 8.92
N TYR A 33 5.21 -1.31 10.06
CA TYR A 33 5.97 -1.35 11.31
C TYR A 33 6.22 -2.80 11.76
N PHE A 34 5.22 -3.67 11.69
CA PHE A 34 5.38 -5.07 12.04
C PHE A 34 6.34 -5.80 11.08
N ALA A 35 6.20 -5.55 9.77
CA ALA A 35 7.13 -6.04 8.74
C ALA A 35 8.58 -5.60 9.00
N PHE A 36 8.78 -4.32 9.35
CA PHE A 36 10.07 -3.79 9.74
C PHE A 36 10.64 -4.53 10.95
N SER A 37 9.85 -4.69 12.02
CA SER A 37 10.27 -5.37 13.24
C SER A 37 10.66 -6.83 12.98
N LEU A 38 9.93 -7.53 12.11
CA LEU A 38 10.27 -8.90 11.72
C LEU A 38 11.60 -8.96 10.95
N LEU A 39 11.83 -8.04 10.01
CA LEU A 39 13.07 -7.99 9.25
C LEU A 39 14.26 -7.64 10.13
N ASP A 40 14.14 -6.65 11.01
CA ASP A 40 15.20 -6.22 11.92
C ASP A 40 15.64 -7.38 12.85
N ASN A 41 14.67 -8.06 13.47
CA ASN A 41 14.94 -9.23 14.31
C ASN A 41 15.46 -10.45 13.52
N GLY A 42 15.06 -10.57 12.26
CA GLY A 42 15.44 -11.68 11.37
C GLY A 42 16.76 -11.48 10.62
N LYS A 43 17.47 -10.37 10.86
CA LYS A 43 18.63 -9.92 10.05
C LYS A 43 18.30 -9.79 8.56
N GLY A 44 17.06 -9.48 8.23
CA GLY A 44 16.60 -9.17 6.87
C GLY A 44 16.88 -7.71 6.51
N ASP A 45 16.72 -7.37 5.23
CA ASP A 45 16.89 -6.00 4.76
C ASP A 45 15.66 -5.14 5.09
N TRP A 46 15.65 -4.54 6.27
CA TRP A 46 14.61 -3.61 6.71
C TRP A 46 14.57 -2.33 5.87
N ASN A 47 15.67 -1.94 5.20
CA ASN A 47 15.69 -0.76 4.34
C ASN A 47 14.73 -0.93 3.18
N PHE A 48 14.63 -2.13 2.62
CA PHE A 48 13.67 -2.43 1.56
C PHE A 48 12.22 -2.20 2.00
N ALA A 49 11.84 -2.66 3.20
CA ALA A 49 10.51 -2.43 3.75
C ALA A 49 10.24 -0.93 3.98
N LEU A 50 11.22 -0.19 4.49
CA LEU A 50 11.10 1.26 4.69
C LEU A 50 10.96 2.01 3.35
N TYR A 51 11.83 1.75 2.39
CA TYR A 51 11.80 2.42 1.09
C TYR A 51 10.55 2.07 0.28
N SER A 52 10.09 0.82 0.34
CA SER A 52 8.81 0.44 -0.30
C SER A 52 7.63 1.15 0.35
N PHE A 53 7.63 1.39 1.67
CA PHE A 53 6.60 2.17 2.33
C PHE A 53 6.59 3.62 1.88
N VAL A 54 7.77 4.25 1.86
CA VAL A 54 7.91 5.65 1.42
C VAL A 54 7.48 5.79 -0.04
N ALA A 55 7.88 4.85 -0.91
CA ALA A 55 7.47 4.84 -2.31
C ALA A 55 5.94 4.73 -2.45
N LEU A 56 5.29 3.89 -1.64
CA LEU A 56 3.82 3.77 -1.61
C LEU A 56 3.15 5.06 -1.16
N LEU A 57 3.67 5.73 -0.13
CA LEU A 57 3.12 7.00 0.36
C LEU A 57 3.27 8.11 -0.68
N VAL A 58 4.46 8.27 -1.25
CA VAL A 58 4.74 9.27 -2.29
C VAL A 58 3.91 8.99 -3.54
N GLY A 59 3.78 7.72 -3.95
CA GLY A 59 2.96 7.32 -5.10
C GLY A 59 1.50 7.76 -4.97
N THR A 60 0.95 7.77 -3.76
CA THR A 60 -0.42 8.23 -3.47
C THR A 60 -0.67 9.69 -3.86
N LEU A 61 0.38 10.53 -3.84
CA LEU A 61 0.25 11.95 -4.19
C LEU A 61 -0.01 12.16 -5.70
N TYR A 62 0.43 11.19 -6.51
CA TYR A 62 0.35 11.23 -7.97
C TYR A 62 -0.69 10.27 -8.55
N ALA A 63 -1.15 9.30 -7.75
CA ALA A 63 -2.08 8.29 -8.21
C ALA A 63 -3.50 8.84 -8.43
N ASP A 64 -4.21 8.21 -9.36
CA ASP A 64 -5.65 8.40 -9.54
C ASP A 64 -6.40 7.67 -8.41
N VAL A 65 -7.22 8.42 -7.68
CA VAL A 65 -8.02 7.96 -6.53
C VAL A 65 -8.82 6.70 -6.87
N LYS A 66 -9.38 6.63 -8.09
CA LYS A 66 -10.22 5.51 -8.52
C LYS A 66 -9.43 4.22 -8.74
N ASN A 67 -8.17 4.33 -9.14
CA ASN A 67 -7.28 3.19 -9.35
C ASN A 67 -6.63 2.71 -8.04
N GLU A 68 -6.51 3.60 -7.06
CA GLU A 68 -5.96 3.32 -5.72
C GLU A 68 -6.89 2.48 -4.83
N ILE A 69 -8.19 2.70 -4.94
CA ILE A 69 -9.22 2.03 -4.12
C ILE A 69 -9.77 0.73 -4.73
N SER A 70 -9.23 0.32 -5.89
CA SER A 70 -9.70 -0.85 -6.62
C SER A 70 -8.52 -1.71 -7.04
N TRP A 71 -8.56 -2.98 -6.61
CA TRP A 71 -7.64 -4.00 -7.07
C TRP A 71 -7.77 -4.34 -8.57
N GLY A 72 -8.81 -3.84 -9.24
CA GLY A 72 -9.08 -4.16 -10.64
C GLY A 72 -9.64 -5.57 -10.82
N SER A 73 -9.16 -6.29 -11.85
CA SER A 73 -9.69 -7.62 -12.17
C SER A 73 -9.15 -8.70 -11.24
N LYS A 74 -9.89 -9.82 -11.09
CA LYS A 74 -9.45 -11.00 -10.32
C LYS A 74 -8.04 -11.47 -10.70
N ARG A 75 -7.68 -11.38 -11.98
CA ARG A 75 -6.34 -11.74 -12.47
C ARG A 75 -5.25 -10.82 -11.92
N LYS A 76 -5.50 -9.51 -11.84
CA LYS A 76 -4.55 -8.55 -11.26
C LYS A 76 -4.31 -8.83 -9.78
N ILE A 77 -5.38 -9.10 -9.03
CA ILE A 77 -5.30 -9.50 -7.61
C ILE A 77 -4.35 -10.69 -7.45
N ILE A 78 -4.63 -11.79 -8.13
CA ILE A 78 -3.85 -13.03 -8.01
C ILE A 78 -2.37 -12.79 -8.37
N LEU A 79 -2.11 -12.07 -9.47
CA LEU A 79 -0.73 -11.78 -9.90
C LEU A 79 0.01 -10.90 -8.87
N SER A 80 -0.64 -9.87 -8.32
CA SER A 80 -0.04 -9.03 -7.29
C SER A 80 0.24 -9.80 -6.00
N HIS A 81 -0.66 -10.70 -5.59
CA HIS A 81 -0.47 -11.55 -4.42
C HIS A 81 0.74 -12.48 -4.59
N ILE A 82 0.82 -13.17 -5.73
CA ILE A 82 1.97 -14.04 -6.06
C ILE A 82 3.27 -13.23 -6.07
N LEU A 83 3.25 -12.03 -6.65
CA LEU A 83 4.42 -11.17 -6.75
C LEU A 83 4.90 -10.73 -5.36
N ILE A 84 4.01 -10.28 -4.48
CA ILE A 84 4.39 -9.88 -3.11
C ILE A 84 4.89 -11.08 -2.31
N LEU A 85 4.19 -12.22 -2.36
CA LEU A 85 4.57 -13.42 -1.61
C LEU A 85 5.88 -14.06 -2.08
N SER A 86 6.26 -13.88 -3.35
CA SER A 86 7.53 -14.37 -3.89
C SER A 86 8.69 -13.39 -3.72
N LEU A 87 8.43 -12.08 -3.78
CA LEU A 87 9.45 -11.03 -3.71
C LEU A 87 10.23 -11.08 -2.39
N PHE A 88 9.54 -11.17 -1.25
CA PHE A 88 10.22 -11.16 0.05
C PHE A 88 11.09 -12.41 0.29
N PRO A 89 10.64 -13.65 0.02
CA PRO A 89 11.51 -14.83 0.06
C PRO A 89 12.75 -14.71 -0.85
N VAL A 90 12.60 -14.14 -2.04
CA VAL A 90 13.73 -13.91 -2.96
C VAL A 90 14.72 -12.91 -2.36
N LEU A 91 14.24 -11.82 -1.75
CA LEU A 91 15.11 -10.90 -1.01
C LEU A 91 15.77 -11.60 0.19
N GLY A 92 15.03 -12.48 0.86
CA GLY A 92 15.56 -13.33 1.92
C GLY A 92 16.78 -14.15 1.48
N LEU A 93 16.68 -14.79 0.31
CA LEU A 93 17.77 -15.53 -0.32
C LEU A 93 18.94 -14.62 -0.69
N LEU A 94 18.68 -13.48 -1.33
CA LEU A 94 19.71 -12.54 -1.78
C LEU A 94 20.53 -11.97 -0.62
N PHE A 95 19.87 -11.61 0.48
CA PHE A 95 20.49 -11.02 1.66
C PHE A 95 20.88 -12.06 2.73
N HIS A 96 20.85 -13.35 2.41
CA HIS A 96 21.24 -14.45 3.32
C HIS A 96 20.50 -14.41 4.66
N SER A 97 19.24 -13.99 4.64
CA SER A 97 18.38 -13.88 5.83
C SER A 97 17.37 -15.02 5.88
N ASN A 98 16.70 -15.19 7.02
CA ASN A 98 15.78 -16.31 7.22
C ASN A 98 14.58 -16.22 6.25
N ILE A 99 14.48 -17.20 5.35
CA ILE A 99 13.44 -17.27 4.31
C ILE A 99 12.02 -17.30 4.92
N LEU A 100 11.82 -18.01 6.04
CA LEU A 100 10.52 -18.09 6.69
C LEU A 100 10.09 -16.73 7.27
N ILE A 101 11.03 -15.98 7.84
CA ILE A 101 10.76 -14.62 8.34
C ILE A 101 10.39 -13.70 7.18
N ASN A 102 11.12 -13.77 6.07
CA ASN A 102 10.82 -12.95 4.89
C ASN A 102 9.47 -13.33 4.26
N PHE A 103 9.11 -14.62 4.21
CA PHE A 103 7.79 -15.04 3.77
C PHE A 103 6.68 -14.45 4.67
N LEU A 104 6.86 -14.52 5.99
CA LEU A 104 5.93 -13.92 6.95
C LEU A 104 5.79 -12.41 6.76
N VAL A 105 6.88 -11.71 6.45
CA VAL A 105 6.86 -10.27 6.13
C VAL A 105 6.01 -10.00 4.89
N GLY A 106 6.20 -10.77 3.81
CA GLY A 106 5.38 -10.65 2.61
C GLY A 106 3.88 -10.89 2.89
N PHE A 107 3.57 -11.84 3.77
CA PHE A 107 2.20 -12.12 4.20
C PHE A 107 1.59 -10.96 5.00
N VAL A 108 2.33 -10.41 5.98
CA VAL A 108 1.89 -9.25 6.78
C VAL A 108 1.61 -8.04 5.87
N ILE A 109 2.49 -7.77 4.93
CA ILE A 109 2.32 -6.66 3.97
C ILE A 109 1.09 -6.87 3.10
N LEU A 110 0.89 -8.10 2.60
CA LEU A 110 -0.27 -8.44 1.78
C LEU A 110 -1.59 -8.21 2.55
N LEU A 111 -1.66 -8.68 3.80
CA LEU A 111 -2.81 -8.44 4.68
C LEU A 111 -3.05 -6.95 4.90
N GLY A 112 -2.00 -6.16 5.07
CA GLY A 112 -2.09 -4.71 5.19
C GLY A 112 -2.72 -4.08 3.95
N ILE A 113 -2.23 -4.43 2.76
CA ILE A 113 -2.74 -3.90 1.49
C ILE A 113 -4.21 -4.29 1.29
N ASP A 114 -4.58 -5.55 1.52
CA ASP A 114 -5.96 -6.00 1.40
C ASP A 114 -6.89 -5.26 2.36
N THR A 115 -6.46 -5.09 3.61
CA THR A 115 -7.21 -4.34 4.63
C THR A 115 -7.40 -2.89 4.20
N TYR A 116 -6.34 -2.24 3.71
CA TYR A 116 -6.40 -0.87 3.19
C TYR A 116 -7.37 -0.78 2.02
N THR A 117 -7.24 -1.61 0.99
CA THR A 117 -8.09 -1.51 -0.21
C THR A 117 -9.56 -1.78 0.14
N PHE A 118 -9.84 -2.70 1.06
CA PHE A 118 -11.19 -2.95 1.55
C PHE A 118 -11.77 -1.74 2.29
N VAL A 119 -11.06 -1.20 3.28
CA VAL A 119 -11.54 -0.06 4.08
C VAL A 119 -11.62 1.22 3.23
N ALA A 120 -10.61 1.52 2.42
CA ALA A 120 -10.63 2.66 1.52
C ALA A 120 -11.79 2.56 0.53
N GLY A 121 -12.05 1.38 -0.04
CA GLY A 121 -13.20 1.13 -0.89
C GLY A 121 -14.54 1.43 -0.19
N MET A 122 -14.71 1.00 1.06
CA MET A 122 -15.91 1.31 1.85
C MET A 122 -16.06 2.81 2.14
N VAL A 123 -14.98 3.48 2.57
CA VAL A 123 -14.98 4.90 2.90
C VAL A 123 -15.33 5.71 1.65
N PHE A 124 -14.66 5.48 0.53
CA PHE A 124 -14.89 6.23 -0.69
C PHE A 124 -16.28 5.96 -1.29
N LYS A 125 -16.78 4.72 -1.23
CA LYS A 125 -18.16 4.42 -1.63
C LYS A 125 -19.18 5.17 -0.79
N LYS A 126 -18.92 5.39 0.50
CA LYS A 126 -19.85 6.10 1.41
C LYS A 126 -19.85 7.62 1.20
N PHE A 127 -18.71 8.22 0.90
CA PHE A 127 -18.57 9.68 0.79
C PHE A 127 -18.68 10.22 -0.64
N TYR A 128 -18.49 9.38 -1.67
CA TYR A 128 -18.39 9.82 -3.06
C TYR A 128 -19.12 8.92 -4.07
N GLY A 129 -19.72 7.81 -3.64
CA GLY A 129 -20.56 6.94 -4.47
C GLY A 129 -22.03 7.25 -4.27
#